data_AF-A0A852LWT1-F1
#
_entry.id   AF-A0A852LWT1-F1
#
_cell.length_a   1.000
_cell.length_b   1.000
_cell.length_c   1.000
_cell.angle_alpha   90.00
_cell.angle_beta   90.00
_cell.angle_gamma   90.00
#
_symmetry.space_group_name_H-M   'P 1'
#
loop_
_entity.id
_entity.type
_entity.pdbx_description
1 polymer ?
#
loop_
_entity_poly.entity_id
_entity_poly.type
_entity_poly.pdbx_seq_one_letter_code
_entity_poly.pdbx_strand_id
1 'polypeptide(L)'
;MSWAQSVTQCVQSGGTLASVEDLAESNFLTEHADLYTTKTSGFWIGIHRNVYGQLLWQDNSALDFVNWGEGQPSEGQLDYCMELSALSGYWSILPCSSQKGFICKKLKCNITISISLNLFTGSQKGEAHGHMNMWILLTLVLIILIGMVFIIYFLFKMKTQRETEREVRRSSTVLEYSHVLTERDDENDSANKKEKYEHSIV
;
A
#
# COMPACT_ATOMS: atom_id res chain seq x y z
N MET A 1 23.44 1.62 6.51
CA MET A 1 23.32 0.23 6.99
C MET A 1 24.71 -0.33 7.24
N SER A 2 24.85 -1.26 8.18
CA SER A 2 26.09 -2.06 8.29
C SER A 2 26.23 -3.00 7.09
N TRP A 3 27.44 -3.53 6.86
CA TRP A 3 27.68 -4.43 5.73
C TRP A 3 26.80 -5.68 5.80
N ALA A 4 26.72 -6.35 6.96
CA ALA A 4 25.90 -7.56 7.14
C ALA A 4 24.39 -7.30 6.93
N GLN A 5 23.89 -6.15 7.37
CA GLN A 5 22.51 -5.74 7.09
C GLN A 5 22.29 -5.53 5.59
N SER A 6 23.26 -4.95 4.89
CA SER A 6 23.20 -4.69 3.46
C SER A 6 23.20 -5.99 2.65
N VAL A 7 24.01 -6.98 3.04
CA VAL A 7 23.95 -8.35 2.51
C VAL A 7 22.55 -8.93 2.63
N THR A 8 21.97 -8.84 3.83
CA THR A 8 20.62 -9.37 4.09
C THR A 8 19.59 -8.72 3.16
N GLN A 9 19.67 -7.41 2.95
CA GLN A 9 18.73 -6.68 2.08
C GLN A 9 18.87 -7.07 0.61
N CYS A 10 20.10 -7.24 0.11
CA CYS A 10 20.29 -7.70 -1.26
C CYS A 10 19.76 -9.12 -1.48
N VAL A 11 20.01 -10.03 -0.52
CA VAL A 11 19.51 -11.41 -0.56
C VAL A 11 17.98 -11.45 -0.54
N GLN A 12 17.34 -10.68 0.35
CA GLN A 12 15.87 -10.56 0.40
C GLN A 12 15.29 -10.02 -0.91
N SER A 13 16.07 -9.24 -1.65
CA SER A 13 15.69 -8.70 -2.95
C SER A 13 16.00 -9.65 -4.12
N GLY A 14 16.50 -10.86 -3.86
CA GLY A 14 16.87 -11.84 -4.90
C GLY A 14 18.20 -11.55 -5.59
N GLY A 15 19.15 -10.94 -4.89
CA GLY A 15 20.50 -10.65 -5.37
C GLY A 15 21.57 -10.80 -4.30
N THR A 16 22.76 -10.29 -4.59
CA THR A 16 23.89 -10.20 -3.67
C THR A 16 24.39 -8.76 -3.63
N LEU A 17 25.26 -8.42 -2.68
CA LEU A 17 26.03 -7.18 -2.82
C LEU A 17 26.86 -7.25 -4.11
N ALA A 18 27.02 -6.12 -4.77
CA ALA A 18 27.62 -6.08 -6.10
C ALA A 18 29.08 -6.58 -6.10
N SER A 19 29.36 -7.53 -6.99
CA SER A 19 30.70 -7.77 -7.51
C SER A 19 31.05 -6.76 -8.59
N VAL A 20 32.34 -6.56 -8.81
CA VAL A 20 32.85 -5.71 -9.90
C VAL A 20 33.93 -6.50 -10.62
N GLU A 21 33.61 -6.96 -11.82
CA GLU A 21 34.42 -7.92 -12.58
C GLU A 21 35.31 -7.22 -13.62
N ASP A 22 34.97 -6.00 -14.02
CA ASP A 22 35.75 -5.25 -15.01
C ASP A 22 35.63 -3.72 -14.85
N LEU A 23 36.42 -3.01 -15.67
CA LEU A 23 36.43 -1.56 -15.69
C LEU A 23 35.10 -0.95 -16.15
N ALA A 24 34.37 -1.62 -17.05
CA ALA A 24 33.09 -1.11 -17.55
C ALA A 24 32.04 -1.14 -16.43
N GLU A 25 31.99 -2.21 -15.64
CA GLU A 25 31.14 -2.31 -14.46
C GLU A 25 31.55 -1.28 -13.39
N SER A 26 32.86 -1.10 -13.16
CA SER A 26 33.36 -0.08 -12.22
C SER A 26 32.94 1.34 -12.62
N ASN A 27 33.05 1.70 -13.91
CA ASN A 27 32.62 3.01 -14.42
C ASN A 27 31.11 3.19 -14.30
N PHE A 28 30.33 2.17 -14.68
CA PHE A 28 28.88 2.19 -14.54
C PHE A 28 28.45 2.45 -13.09
N LEU A 29 29.06 1.76 -12.12
CA LEU A 29 28.77 1.97 -10.71
C LEU A 29 29.18 3.37 -10.24
N THR A 30 30.32 3.88 -10.68
CA THR A 30 30.83 5.20 -10.31
C THR A 30 29.91 6.32 -10.79
N GLU A 31 29.51 6.28 -12.06
CA GLU A 31 28.58 7.27 -12.65
C GLU A 31 27.25 7.32 -11.91
N HIS A 32 26.72 6.16 -11.51
CA HIS A 32 25.45 6.10 -10.77
C HIS A 32 25.63 6.46 -9.29
N ALA A 33 26.77 6.15 -8.68
CA ALA A 33 27.06 6.47 -7.29
C ALA A 33 27.23 7.98 -7.06
N ASP A 34 27.79 8.71 -8.03
CA ASP A 34 27.99 10.16 -7.97
C ASP A 34 26.66 10.93 -7.76
N LEU A 35 25.57 10.41 -8.34
CA LEU A 35 24.22 10.96 -8.19
C LEU A 35 23.71 10.96 -6.72
N TYR A 36 24.35 10.20 -5.84
CA TYR A 36 23.95 10.01 -4.44
C TYR A 36 24.96 10.57 -3.44
N THR A 37 25.98 11.31 -3.90
CA THR A 37 27.00 11.94 -3.03
C THR A 37 26.42 12.84 -1.93
N THR A 38 25.24 13.43 -2.17
CA THR A 38 24.51 14.23 -1.17
C THR A 38 23.85 13.40 -0.06
N LYS A 39 23.68 12.09 -0.24
CA LYS A 39 22.99 11.18 0.68
C LYS A 39 23.92 10.21 1.39
N THR A 40 25.00 9.80 0.74
CA THR A 40 25.98 8.87 1.30
C THR A 40 27.37 9.18 0.74
N SER A 41 28.40 8.98 1.57
CA SER A 41 29.80 9.11 1.13
C SER A 41 30.24 7.95 0.22
N GLY A 42 29.50 6.84 0.23
CA GLY A 42 29.81 5.65 -0.54
C GLY A 42 28.91 4.47 -0.19
N PHE A 43 29.28 3.31 -0.73
CA PHE A 43 28.42 2.14 -0.84
C PHE A 43 29.16 0.86 -0.49
N TRP A 44 28.53 -0.01 0.30
CA TRP A 44 29.00 -1.37 0.47
C TRP A 44 28.93 -2.15 -0.85
N ILE A 45 30.02 -2.87 -1.14
CA ILE A 45 30.14 -3.84 -2.23
C ILE A 45 30.45 -5.23 -1.67
N GLY A 46 30.36 -6.25 -2.52
CA GLY A 46 30.29 -7.66 -2.12
C GLY A 46 31.61 -8.32 -1.72
N ILE A 47 32.72 -7.59 -1.61
CA ILE A 47 33.99 -8.16 -1.13
C ILE A 47 33.88 -8.42 0.37
N HIS A 48 34.28 -9.63 0.78
CA HIS A 48 34.48 -9.99 2.17
C HIS A 48 35.79 -10.77 2.34
N ARG A 49 36.28 -10.82 3.58
CA ARG A 49 37.46 -11.60 3.95
C ARG A 49 37.05 -12.93 4.58
N ASN A 50 37.63 -14.04 4.14
CA ASN A 50 37.39 -15.35 4.75
C ASN A 50 38.31 -15.62 5.97
N VAL A 51 38.11 -16.75 6.63
CA VAL A 51 38.90 -17.16 7.82
C VAL A 51 40.40 -17.36 7.53
N TYR A 52 40.76 -17.61 6.26
CA TYR A 52 42.15 -17.73 5.80
C TYR A 52 42.74 -16.39 5.37
N GLY A 53 41.96 -15.31 5.48
CA GLY A 53 42.39 -13.96 5.13
C GLY A 53 42.32 -13.60 3.65
N GLN A 54 41.69 -14.45 2.84
CA GLN A 54 41.50 -14.21 1.40
C GLN A 54 40.30 -13.31 1.16
N LEU A 55 40.44 -12.40 0.19
CA LEU A 55 39.34 -11.56 -0.29
C LEU A 55 38.55 -12.32 -1.35
N LEU A 56 37.23 -12.36 -1.19
CA LEU A 56 36.31 -13.08 -2.08
C LEU A 56 35.06 -12.23 -2.32
N TRP A 57 34.47 -12.37 -3.51
CA TRP A 57 33.13 -11.83 -3.78
C TRP A 57 32.04 -12.73 -3.18
N GLN A 58 30.97 -12.12 -2.69
CA GLN A 58 29.80 -12.82 -2.13
C GLN A 58 29.09 -13.72 -3.15
N ASP A 59 29.16 -13.40 -4.44
CA ASP A 59 28.56 -14.17 -5.53
C ASP A 59 29.50 -15.24 -6.11
N ASN A 60 30.67 -15.43 -5.50
CA ASN A 60 31.73 -16.35 -5.92
C ASN A 60 32.35 -16.02 -7.29
N SER A 61 32.16 -14.80 -7.82
CA SER A 61 32.92 -14.33 -8.98
C SER A 61 34.41 -14.29 -8.67
N ALA A 62 35.24 -14.38 -9.71
CA ALA A 62 36.68 -14.22 -9.57
C ALA A 62 37.03 -12.79 -9.13
N LEU A 63 38.02 -12.64 -8.25
CA LEU A 63 38.57 -11.35 -7.88
C LEU A 63 39.81 -11.06 -8.75
N ASP A 64 39.57 -10.86 -10.05
CA ASP A 64 40.59 -10.57 -11.07
C ASP A 64 40.69 -9.07 -11.41
N PHE A 65 39.67 -8.30 -11.06
CA PHE A 65 39.65 -6.84 -11.13
C PHE A 65 39.65 -6.20 -9.73
N VAL A 66 40.42 -5.12 -9.58
CA VAL A 66 40.44 -4.28 -8.38
C VAL A 66 40.54 -2.80 -8.73
N ASN A 67 39.83 -1.95 -7.98
CA ASN A 67 39.88 -0.49 -8.15
C ASN A 67 40.21 0.22 -6.82
N TRP A 68 41.32 -0.17 -6.19
CA TRP A 68 41.73 0.37 -4.90
C TRP A 68 41.98 1.89 -4.95
N GLY A 69 41.54 2.59 -3.90
CA GLY A 69 41.96 3.95 -3.63
C GLY A 69 43.43 4.01 -3.20
N GLU A 70 44.00 5.21 -3.26
CA GLU A 70 45.38 5.43 -2.87
C GLU A 70 45.64 4.95 -1.42
N GLY A 71 46.69 4.13 -1.24
CA GLY A 71 47.06 3.57 0.07
C GLY A 71 46.15 2.45 0.59
N GLN A 72 45.29 1.87 -0.26
CA GLN A 72 44.39 0.77 0.12
C GLN A 72 44.76 -0.56 -0.57
N PRO A 73 44.50 -1.70 0.08
CA PRO A 73 44.05 -1.85 1.47
C PRO A 73 45.17 -1.51 2.47
N SER A 74 44.84 -0.87 3.60
CA SER A 74 45.85 -0.62 4.65
C SER A 74 46.19 -1.93 5.39
N GLU A 75 47.48 -2.24 5.53
CA GLU A 75 47.93 -3.45 6.21
C GLU A 75 47.54 -3.48 7.71
N GLY A 76 47.29 -4.68 8.23
CA GLY A 76 47.13 -4.92 9.68
C GLY A 76 45.70 -4.85 10.23
N GLN A 77 44.71 -4.47 9.44
CA GLN A 77 43.31 -4.50 9.85
C GLN A 77 42.74 -5.91 9.56
N LEU A 78 42.03 -6.52 10.51
CA LEU A 78 41.52 -7.91 10.36
C LEU A 78 40.00 -7.99 10.20
N ASP A 79 39.28 -6.93 10.61
CA ASP A 79 37.82 -6.85 10.58
C ASP A 79 37.39 -5.60 9.79
N TYR A 80 37.41 -5.75 8.46
CA TYR A 80 37.03 -4.68 7.54
C TYR A 80 36.16 -5.23 6.41
N CYS A 81 35.32 -4.34 5.90
CA CYS A 81 34.46 -4.55 4.76
C CYS A 81 34.77 -3.50 3.69
N MET A 82 34.34 -3.77 2.47
CA MET A 82 34.74 -3.00 1.30
C MET A 82 33.70 -1.97 0.90
N GLU A 83 34.08 -0.70 0.84
CA GLU A 83 33.25 0.39 0.33
C GLU A 83 33.75 0.86 -1.04
N LEU A 84 32.81 1.16 -1.94
CA LEU A 84 33.00 2.00 -3.13
C LEU A 84 32.66 3.46 -2.78
N SER A 85 33.62 4.36 -2.96
CA SER A 85 33.43 5.81 -2.74
C SER A 85 32.41 6.38 -3.73
N ALA A 86 31.40 7.10 -3.24
CA ALA A 86 30.40 7.72 -4.10
C ALA A 86 30.98 8.80 -5.02
N LEU A 87 32.03 9.49 -4.55
CA LEU A 87 32.65 10.59 -5.28
C LEU A 87 33.68 10.13 -6.31
N SER A 88 34.50 9.13 -5.95
CA SER A 88 35.66 8.75 -6.77
C SER A 88 35.54 7.38 -7.44
N GLY A 89 34.58 6.54 -7.02
CA GLY A 89 34.46 5.17 -7.52
C GLY A 89 35.54 4.20 -7.01
N TYR A 90 36.59 4.72 -6.38
CA TYR A 90 37.65 3.91 -5.78
C TYR A 90 37.18 3.18 -4.53
N TRP A 91 37.80 2.04 -4.30
CA TRP A 91 37.45 1.18 -3.19
C TRP A 91 38.37 1.43 -1.99
N SER A 92 37.79 1.44 -0.78
CA SER A 92 38.54 1.54 0.47
C SER A 92 37.99 0.59 1.53
N ILE A 93 38.82 0.23 2.52
CA ILE A 93 38.39 -0.62 3.62
C ILE A 93 37.84 0.22 4.78
N LEU A 94 36.76 -0.27 5.40
CA LEU A 94 36.14 0.35 6.58
C LEU A 94 35.67 -0.71 7.58
N PRO A 95 35.51 -0.35 8.87
CA PRO A 95 34.86 -1.24 9.83
C PRO A 95 33.47 -1.66 9.33
N CYS A 96 33.17 -2.96 9.34
CA CYS A 96 31.92 -3.52 8.80
C CYS A 96 30.64 -2.98 9.47
N SER A 97 30.76 -2.44 10.69
CA SER A 97 29.68 -1.80 11.44
C SER A 97 29.33 -0.39 10.95
N SER A 98 30.17 0.22 10.10
CA SER A 98 29.97 1.56 9.56
C SER A 98 28.64 1.68 8.80
N GLN A 99 28.03 2.87 8.84
CA GLN A 99 26.75 3.10 8.19
C GLN A 99 26.96 3.69 6.80
N LYS A 100 26.74 2.89 5.76
CA LYS A 100 26.85 3.31 4.34
C LYS A 100 25.58 2.98 3.55
N GLY A 101 25.52 3.50 2.32
CA GLY A 101 24.67 2.96 1.27
C GLY A 101 25.13 1.56 0.87
N PHE A 102 24.39 0.88 -0.01
CA PHE A 102 24.80 -0.42 -0.55
C PHE A 102 24.29 -0.59 -1.98
N ILE A 103 25.01 -1.39 -2.77
CA ILE A 103 24.65 -1.68 -4.16
C ILE A 103 24.44 -3.18 -4.28
N CYS A 104 23.27 -3.58 -4.80
CA CYS A 104 22.97 -4.98 -5.07
C CYS A 104 23.14 -5.31 -6.55
N LYS A 105 23.70 -6.48 -6.85
CA LYS A 105 23.74 -7.07 -8.20
C LYS A 105 22.75 -8.22 -8.28
N LYS A 106 22.07 -8.32 -9.42
CA LYS A 106 21.07 -9.36 -9.72
C LYS A 106 21.28 -9.86 -11.15
N LEU A 107 21.04 -11.14 -11.36
CA LEU A 107 21.05 -11.69 -12.71
C LEU A 107 19.92 -11.06 -13.53
N LYS A 108 20.27 -10.59 -14.72
CA LYS A 108 19.27 -10.10 -15.68
C LYS A 108 18.48 -11.30 -16.18
N CYS A 109 17.24 -11.39 -15.73
CA CYS A 109 16.30 -12.43 -16.15
C CYS A 109 15.82 -12.18 -17.58
N ASN A 110 16.58 -12.63 -18.58
CA ASN A 110 16.15 -12.62 -19.99
C ASN A 110 15.25 -13.84 -20.29
N ILE A 111 14.16 -14.03 -19.53
CA ILE A 111 13.22 -15.12 -19.79
C ILE A 111 12.32 -14.74 -20.97
N THR A 112 12.81 -15.02 -22.18
CA THR A 112 11.96 -15.52 -23.28
C THR A 112 11.94 -17.05 -23.18
N ILE A 113 11.55 -17.57 -22.03
CA ILE A 113 11.17 -18.98 -21.87
C ILE A 113 9.73 -18.95 -21.40
N SER A 114 8.84 -18.66 -22.35
CA SER A 114 7.50 -19.21 -22.29
C SER A 114 7.65 -20.74 -22.28
N ILE A 115 7.01 -21.36 -21.28
CA ILE A 115 6.81 -22.81 -21.11
C ILE A 115 7.81 -23.46 -20.12
N SER A 116 7.22 -23.91 -19.00
CA SER A 116 7.75 -24.78 -17.93
C SER A 116 8.34 -24.15 -16.65
N LEU A 117 7.93 -22.93 -16.27
CA LEU A 117 8.04 -22.48 -14.87
C LEU A 117 6.85 -23.00 -14.01
N ASN A 118 6.58 -24.31 -14.08
CA ASN A 118 5.62 -24.99 -13.22
C ASN A 118 6.29 -26.01 -12.27
N LEU A 119 7.62 -26.03 -12.14
CA LEU A 119 8.30 -27.03 -11.30
C LEU A 119 8.93 -26.50 -9.99
N PHE A 120 8.91 -25.19 -9.71
CA PHE A 120 9.52 -24.65 -8.46
C PHE A 120 8.75 -23.46 -7.87
N THR A 121 7.47 -23.64 -7.56
CA THR A 121 6.76 -22.75 -6.61
C THR A 121 5.94 -23.57 -5.61
N GLY A 122 6.61 -24.55 -4.99
CA GLY A 122 6.19 -25.12 -3.72
C GLY A 122 7.06 -24.55 -2.58
N SER A 123 6.95 -23.26 -2.28
CA SER A 123 7.31 -22.72 -0.95
C SER A 123 6.79 -21.29 -0.80
N GLN A 124 6.35 -21.01 0.41
CA GLN A 124 5.37 -19.99 0.78
C GLN A 124 5.80 -18.55 0.49
N LYS A 125 4.96 -17.83 -0.24
CA LYS A 125 4.93 -16.37 -0.21
C LYS A 125 4.33 -15.97 1.13
N GLY A 126 5.16 -15.51 2.07
CA GLY A 126 4.70 -14.88 3.30
C GLY A 126 3.81 -13.69 2.96
N GLU A 127 2.51 -13.84 3.21
CA GLU A 127 1.52 -12.79 3.09
C GLU A 127 1.70 -11.78 4.22
N ALA A 128 2.24 -10.62 3.90
CA ALA A 128 1.98 -9.41 4.67
C ALA A 128 0.60 -8.87 4.27
N HIS A 129 -0.47 -9.36 4.89
CA HIS A 129 -1.80 -8.74 4.78
C HIS A 129 -2.72 -8.93 5.99
N GLY A 130 -2.18 -8.69 7.19
CA GLY A 130 -2.97 -8.62 8.42
C GLY A 130 -3.66 -7.26 8.63
N HIS A 131 -4.60 -6.87 7.76
CA HIS A 131 -5.55 -5.77 8.08
C HIS A 131 -6.82 -5.68 7.19
N MET A 132 -7.00 -6.49 6.14
CA MET A 132 -8.13 -6.25 5.21
C MET A 132 -9.39 -7.08 5.50
N ASN A 133 -9.30 -8.15 6.29
CA ASN A 133 -10.47 -9.00 6.54
C ASN A 133 -11.30 -8.54 7.75
N MET A 134 -10.67 -7.85 8.72
CA MET A 134 -11.40 -7.26 9.85
C MET A 134 -12.21 -6.03 9.43
N TRP A 135 -11.66 -5.18 8.57
CA TRP A 135 -12.36 -3.99 8.10
C TRP A 135 -13.54 -4.31 7.20
N ILE A 136 -13.44 -5.37 6.38
CA ILE A 136 -14.56 -5.86 5.57
C ILE A 136 -15.69 -6.38 6.47
N LEU A 137 -15.37 -7.15 7.52
CA LEU A 137 -16.40 -7.64 8.44
C LEU A 137 -17.03 -6.49 9.25
N LEU A 138 -16.23 -5.53 9.73
CA LEU A 138 -16.72 -4.38 10.47
C LEU A 138 -17.62 -3.47 9.62
N THR A 139 -17.26 -3.25 8.35
CA THR A 139 -18.07 -2.43 7.43
C THR A 139 -19.38 -3.12 7.06
N LEU A 140 -19.39 -4.44 6.83
CA LEU A 140 -20.61 -5.20 6.57
C LEU A 140 -21.58 -5.16 7.77
N VAL A 141 -21.08 -5.32 9.00
CA VAL A 141 -21.91 -5.24 10.21
C VAL A 141 -22.53 -3.85 10.35
N LEU A 142 -21.76 -2.78 10.12
CA LEU A 142 -22.25 -1.41 10.22
C LEU A 142 -23.39 -1.13 9.22
N ILE A 143 -23.25 -1.58 7.97
CA ILE A 143 -24.28 -1.41 6.93
C ILE A 143 -25.58 -2.12 7.32
N ILE A 144 -25.49 -3.34 7.87
CA ILE A 144 -26.67 -4.10 8.33
C ILE A 144 -27.37 -3.35 9.47
N LEU A 145 -26.63 -2.82 10.44
CA LEU A 145 -27.22 -2.07 11.56
C LEU A 145 -27.95 -0.81 11.09
N ILE A 146 -27.34 -0.03 10.19
CA ILE A 146 -27.97 1.16 9.60
C ILE A 146 -29.22 0.77 8.80
N GLY A 147 -29.14 -0.30 8.00
CA GLY A 147 -30.26 -0.82 7.24
C GLY A 147 -31.44 -1.22 8.13
N MET A 148 -31.19 -1.94 9.23
CA MET A 148 -32.24 -2.34 10.18
C MET A 148 -32.91 -1.13 10.84
N VAL A 149 -32.13 -0.11 11.25
CA VAL A 149 -32.68 1.12 11.81
C VAL A 149 -33.55 1.85 10.79
N PHE A 150 -33.11 1.95 9.53
CA PHE A 150 -33.88 2.59 8.47
C PHE A 150 -35.18 1.84 8.16
N ILE A 151 -35.13 0.50 8.10
CA ILE A 151 -36.32 -0.34 7.91
C ILE A 151 -37.29 -0.17 9.09
N ILE A 152 -36.81 -0.22 10.33
CA ILE A 152 -37.65 -0.02 11.52
C ILE A 152 -38.27 1.38 11.51
N TYR A 153 -37.50 2.43 11.20
CA TYR A 153 -38.02 3.78 11.04
C TYR A 153 -39.09 3.86 9.96
N PHE A 154 -38.85 3.24 8.80
CA PHE A 154 -39.81 3.22 7.70
C PHE A 154 -41.08 2.45 8.08
N LEU A 155 -40.96 1.30 8.75
CA LEU A 155 -42.10 0.53 9.26
C LEU A 155 -42.87 1.30 10.32
N PHE A 156 -42.19 2.03 11.20
CA PHE A 156 -42.81 2.90 12.20
C PHE A 156 -43.55 4.05 11.50
N LYS A 157 -42.90 4.77 10.59
CA LYS A 157 -43.51 5.83 9.78
C LYS A 157 -44.71 5.32 8.99
N MET A 158 -44.61 4.14 8.39
CA MET A 158 -45.69 3.49 7.63
C MET A 158 -46.82 2.99 8.54
N LYS A 159 -46.52 2.64 9.81
CA LYS A 159 -47.53 2.31 10.81
C LYS A 159 -48.25 3.57 11.30
N THR A 160 -47.52 4.64 11.61
CA THR A 160 -48.07 5.93 12.03
C THR A 160 -48.97 6.54 10.95
N GLN A 161 -48.56 6.52 9.68
CA GLN A 161 -49.43 7.00 8.59
C GLN A 161 -50.73 6.19 8.47
N ARG A 162 -50.66 4.86 8.62
CA ARG A 162 -51.86 4.00 8.61
C ARG A 162 -52.76 4.22 9.82
N GLU A 163 -52.20 4.57 10.98
CA GLU A 163 -52.97 4.93 12.17
C GLU A 163 -53.65 6.29 11.99
N THR A 164 -52.95 7.29 11.44
CA THR A 164 -53.53 8.60 11.08
C THR A 164 -54.64 8.45 10.02
N GLU A 165 -54.46 7.63 8.98
CA GLU A 165 -55.50 7.38 7.98
C GLU A 165 -56.74 6.67 8.57
N ARG A 166 -56.54 5.76 9.54
CA ARG A 166 -57.66 5.10 10.24
C ARG A 166 -58.40 6.05 11.18
N GLU A 167 -57.69 6.94 11.86
CA GLU A 167 -58.30 7.99 12.70
C GLU A 167 -59.05 9.01 11.85
N VAL A 168 -58.48 9.46 10.73
CA VAL A 168 -59.15 10.36 9.77
C VAL A 168 -60.41 9.70 9.19
N ARG A 169 -60.35 8.41 8.84
CA ARG A 169 -61.51 7.64 8.34
C ARG A 169 -62.59 7.45 9.40
N ARG A 170 -62.22 7.30 10.68
CA ARG A 170 -63.17 7.21 11.80
C ARG A 170 -63.82 8.56 12.10
N SER A 171 -63.04 9.64 12.05
CA SER A 171 -63.56 11.01 12.19
C SER A 171 -64.49 11.39 11.03
N SER A 172 -64.19 10.98 9.80
CA SER A 172 -65.08 11.21 8.65
C SER A 172 -66.40 10.46 8.76
N THR A 173 -66.41 9.22 9.27
CA THR A 173 -67.66 8.47 9.49
C THR A 173 -68.54 9.10 10.58
N VAL A 174 -67.93 9.64 11.64
CA VAL A 174 -68.65 10.37 12.70
C VAL A 174 -69.20 11.70 12.17
N LEU A 175 -68.43 12.42 11.35
CA LEU A 175 -68.86 13.68 10.73
C LEU A 175 -70.01 13.48 9.75
N GLU A 176 -69.98 12.40 8.96
CA GLU A 176 -71.07 12.03 8.05
C GLU A 176 -72.33 11.64 8.83
N TYR A 177 -72.19 10.95 9.97
CA TYR A 177 -73.31 10.70 10.89
C TYR A 177 -73.90 11.99 11.50
N SER A 178 -73.06 12.96 11.88
CA SER A 178 -73.56 14.27 12.32
C SER A 178 -74.17 15.08 11.19
N HIS A 179 -73.65 14.97 9.95
CA HIS A 179 -74.19 15.66 8.79
C HIS A 179 -75.59 15.14 8.43
N VAL A 180 -75.82 13.83 8.56
CA VAL A 180 -77.15 13.19 8.42
C VAL A 180 -78.11 13.60 9.54
N LEU A 181 -77.61 13.96 10.72
CA LEU A 181 -78.44 14.54 11.79
C LEU A 181 -78.81 16.01 11.50
N THR A 182 -77.91 16.81 10.91
CA THR A 182 -78.18 18.21 10.53
C THR A 182 -78.90 18.39 9.18
N GLU A 183 -78.85 17.42 8.27
CA GLU A 183 -79.63 17.44 7.01
C GLU A 183 -81.12 17.19 7.25
N ARG A 184 -81.52 16.88 8.49
CA ARG A 184 -82.92 16.98 8.92
C ARG A 184 -83.35 18.42 9.21
N ASP A 185 -82.43 19.35 9.40
CA ASP A 185 -82.77 20.65 9.97
C ASP A 185 -82.74 21.84 9.01
N ASP A 186 -81.88 21.97 7.99
CA ASP A 186 -81.81 23.25 7.27
C ASP A 186 -81.65 23.16 5.74
N GLU A 187 -82.81 23.29 5.12
CA GLU A 187 -83.13 23.97 3.87
C GLU A 187 -82.24 25.21 3.58
N ASN A 188 -81.95 25.39 2.28
CA ASN A 188 -81.78 26.67 1.59
C ASN A 188 -80.36 27.12 1.16
N ASP A 189 -80.27 27.27 -0.15
CA ASP A 189 -79.50 28.26 -0.90
C ASP A 189 -78.03 27.98 -1.27
N SER A 190 -77.61 28.66 -2.32
CA SER A 190 -77.03 28.11 -3.53
C SER A 190 -75.67 28.71 -3.87
N ALA A 191 -74.94 28.01 -4.74
CA ALA A 191 -73.99 28.55 -5.74
C ALA A 191 -72.71 29.25 -5.21
N ASN A 192 -71.53 29.23 -5.85
CA ASN A 192 -70.96 28.55 -7.01
C ASN A 192 -69.43 28.81 -6.94
N LYS A 193 -68.70 28.00 -7.69
CA LYS A 193 -67.30 27.60 -7.61
C LYS A 193 -66.40 28.39 -8.58
N LYS A 194 -65.08 28.21 -8.34
CA LYS A 194 -63.95 28.12 -9.31
C LYS A 194 -63.23 29.45 -9.67
N GLU A 195 -62.02 29.76 -9.16
CA GLU A 195 -60.67 29.12 -9.31
C GLU A 195 -59.98 29.51 -10.64
N LYS A 196 -58.73 30.04 -10.60
CA LYS A 196 -57.50 29.47 -11.22
C LYS A 196 -56.30 30.46 -11.29
N TYR A 197 -55.10 29.88 -11.11
CA TYR A 197 -53.72 30.40 -10.82
C TYR A 197 -52.96 30.99 -12.04
N GLU A 198 -51.77 31.62 -11.97
CA GLU A 198 -50.41 31.15 -11.58
C GLU A 198 -49.43 32.30 -11.22
N HIS A 199 -48.23 32.01 -10.66
CA HIS A 199 -46.90 32.24 -11.29
C HIS A 199 -45.68 31.90 -10.37
N SER A 200 -44.71 31.23 -10.99
CA SER A 200 -43.22 31.25 -10.88
C SER A 200 -42.49 31.59 -9.56
N ILE A 201 -41.46 30.80 -9.23
CA ILE A 201 -40.44 31.13 -8.21
C ILE A 201 -39.03 30.83 -8.77
N VAL A 202 -38.10 31.74 -8.47
CA VAL A 202 -36.63 31.69 -8.69
C VAL A 202 -35.97 30.59 -7.87
#